data_AF-A0A3N5SXV5-F1
#
_entry.id   AF-A0A3N5SXV5-F1
#
_cell.length_a   1.000
_cell.length_b   1.000
_cell.length_c   1.000
_cell.angle_alpha   90.00
_cell.angle_beta   90.00
_cell.angle_gamma   90.00
#
_symmetry.space_group_name_H-M   'P 1'
#
loop_
_entity.id
_entity.type
_entity.pdbx_description
1 polymer ?
#
loop_
_entity_poly.entity_id
_entity_poly.type
_entity_poly.pdbx_seq_one_letter_code
_entity_poly.pdbx_strand_id
1 'polypeptide(L)'
;MGFGQIGQDESFAFRIHKRGSHGLGEDTPALERDIGGAIWDTLHEKYGKGPKVNLRSPDVAVIAEVLGPTTAVGVARRLWHENEVREEKEDRNIPLRVSA
;
A
#
# COMPACT_ATOMS: atom_id res chain seq x y z
N MET A 1 10.46 -15.83 3.48
CA MET A 1 10.10 -14.44 3.09
C MET A 1 9.10 -13.92 4.10
N GLY A 2 9.39 -12.79 4.76
CA GLY A 2 8.52 -12.24 5.80
C GLY A 2 7.48 -11.29 5.22
N PHE A 3 6.21 -11.48 5.57
CA PHE A 3 5.07 -10.67 5.13
C PHE A 3 5.14 -9.18 5.51
N GLY A 4 6.12 -8.76 6.32
CA GLY A 4 6.24 -7.40 6.88
C GLY A 4 7.29 -6.48 6.24
N GLN A 5 7.91 -6.85 5.12
CA GLN A 5 8.88 -5.96 4.44
C GLN A 5 8.21 -5.19 3.29
N ILE A 6 8.74 -4.00 2.94
CA ILE A 6 8.39 -3.26 1.72
C ILE A 6 9.53 -3.47 0.72
N GLY A 7 9.22 -3.89 -0.50
CA GLY A 7 10.18 -4.15 -1.58
C GLY A 7 10.64 -2.86 -2.28
N GLN A 8 11.79 -2.94 -2.95
CA GLN A 8 12.44 -1.79 -3.58
C GLN A 8 11.59 -1.07 -4.65
N ASP A 9 10.78 -1.81 -5.41
CA ASP A 9 9.95 -1.25 -6.47
C ASP A 9 8.46 -1.15 -6.12
N GLU A 10 8.09 -1.58 -4.91
CA GLU A 10 6.73 -1.47 -4.38
C GLU A 10 6.43 -0.02 -3.98
N SER A 11 5.22 0.43 -4.28
CA SER A 11 4.68 1.66 -3.72
C SER A 11 4.16 1.45 -2.31
N PHE A 12 4.34 2.44 -1.44
CA PHE A 12 3.81 2.39 -0.09
C PHE A 12 3.00 3.63 0.30
N ALA A 13 2.21 3.49 1.34
CA ALA A 13 1.63 4.59 2.10
C ALA A 13 1.58 4.26 3.58
N PHE A 14 1.71 5.29 4.42
CA PHE A 14 1.42 5.20 5.83
C PHE A 14 0.05 5.84 6.12
N ARG A 15 -0.71 5.21 7.03
CA ARG A 15 -1.99 5.72 7.52
C ARG A 15 -2.09 5.58 9.02
N ILE A 16 -2.66 6.61 9.66
CA ILE A 16 -2.97 6.56 11.09
C ILE A 16 -4.45 6.82 11.32
N HIS A 17 -5.08 5.92 12.06
CA HIS A 17 -6.47 6.04 12.47
C HIS A 17 -6.51 6.27 13.98
N LYS A 18 -6.93 7.46 14.37
CA LYS A 18 -7.06 7.86 15.78
C LYS A 18 -8.50 7.63 16.20
N ARG A 19 -8.74 6.73 17.17
CA ARG A 19 -10.09 6.41 17.66
C ARG A 19 -10.22 6.70 19.15
N GLY A 20 -11.37 7.26 19.53
CA GLY A 20 -11.66 7.62 20.92
C GLY A 20 -10.68 8.65 21.50
N SER A 21 -10.52 8.66 22.82
CA SER A 21 -9.59 9.56 23.52
C SER A 21 -8.15 9.09 23.36
N HIS A 22 -7.51 9.47 22.26
CA HIS A 22 -6.17 9.01 21.85
C HIS A 22 -4.99 9.86 22.37
N GLY A 23 -5.24 11.02 22.99
CA GLY A 23 -4.20 11.87 23.58
C GLY A 23 -3.24 12.58 22.59
N LEU A 24 -3.23 12.19 21.31
CA LEU A 24 -2.49 12.90 20.26
C LEU A 24 -3.10 14.27 19.96
N GLY A 25 -2.35 15.34 20.23
CA GLY A 25 -2.76 16.72 19.94
C GLY A 25 -2.48 17.16 18.51
N GLU A 26 -1.64 16.42 17.78
CA GLU A 26 -1.27 16.76 16.41
C GLU A 26 -2.29 16.26 15.38
N ASP A 27 -2.45 17.03 14.30
CA ASP A 27 -3.36 16.73 13.21
C ASP A 27 -2.92 15.50 12.43
N THR A 28 -3.90 14.70 11.99
CA THR A 28 -3.63 13.43 11.28
C THR A 28 -2.72 13.61 10.06
N PRO A 29 -2.93 14.59 9.16
CA PRO A 29 -2.07 14.74 7.98
C PRO A 29 -0.61 15.10 8.31
N ALA A 30 -0.36 15.81 9.42
CA ALA A 30 0.98 16.13 9.86
C ALA A 30 1.70 14.86 10.37
N LEU A 31 1.04 14.11 11.26
CA LEU A 31 1.54 12.80 11.72
C LEU A 31 1.80 11.83 10.56
N GLU A 32 0.89 11.75 9.59
CA GLU A 32 1.07 10.86 8.43
C GLU A 32 2.26 11.27 7.55
N ARG A 33 2.48 12.58 7.38
CA ARG A 33 3.62 13.11 6.65
C ARG A 33 4.92 12.78 7.36
N ASP A 34 4.99 13.02 8.66
CA ASP A 34 6.23 12.87 9.43
C ASP A 34 6.62 11.40 9.56
N ILE A 35 5.68 10.53 9.92
CA ILE A 35 5.93 9.09 10.03
C ILE A 35 6.16 8.48 8.64
N GLY A 36 5.38 8.89 7.63
CA GLY A 36 5.58 8.46 6.26
C GLY A 36 6.95 8.87 5.69
N GLY A 37 7.42 10.07 6.04
CA GLY A 37 8.76 10.54 5.71
C GLY A 37 9.85 9.70 6.36
N ALA A 38 9.74 9.40 7.66
CA ALA A 38 10.70 8.54 8.35
C ALA A 38 10.78 7.12 7.74
N ILE A 39 9.64 6.57 7.31
CA ILE A 39 9.62 5.28 6.58
C ILE A 39 10.31 5.44 5.21
N TRP A 40 10.06 6.54 4.50
CA TRP A 40 10.67 6.82 3.21
C TRP A 40 12.20 6.88 3.33
N ASP A 41 12.72 7.63 4.30
CA ASP A 41 14.16 7.77 4.56
C ASP A 41 14.80 6.41 4.85
N THR A 42 14.18 5.63 5.73
CA THR A 42 14.65 4.27 6.07
C THR A 42 14.72 3.35 4.85
N LEU A 43 13.71 3.41 3.96
CA LEU A 43 13.70 2.62 2.73
C LEU A 43 14.73 3.13 1.72
N HIS A 44 14.93 4.44 1.64
CA HIS A 44 15.94 5.05 0.80
C HIS A 44 17.35 4.61 1.20
N GLU A 45 17.66 4.66 2.50
CA GLU A 45 18.92 4.16 3.05
C GLU A 45 19.13 2.67 2.77
N LYS A 46 18.08 1.86 2.93
CA LYS A 46 18.13 0.41 2.72
C LYS A 46 18.39 0.02 1.26
N TYR A 47 17.78 0.73 0.31
CA TYR A 47 17.76 0.34 -1.11
C TYR A 47 18.58 1.25 -2.04
N GLY A 48 19.13 2.35 -1.52
CA GLY A 48 19.89 3.34 -2.31
C GLY A 48 19.06 4.08 -3.37
N LYS A 49 17.72 3.95 -3.32
CA LYS A 49 16.77 4.51 -4.28
C LYS A 49 15.54 5.01 -3.52
N GLY A 50 15.00 6.15 -3.93
CA GLY A 50 13.78 6.69 -3.34
C GLY A 50 12.60 5.72 -3.53
N PRO A 51 11.94 5.25 -2.46
CA PRO A 51 10.76 4.41 -2.58
C PRO A 51 9.59 5.18 -3.21
N LYS A 52 8.68 4.47 -3.87
CA LYS A 52 7.49 5.06 -4.50
C LYS A 52 6.43 5.30 -3.44
N VAL A 53 5.87 6.52 -3.38
CA VAL A 53 4.73 6.83 -2.49
C VAL A 53 3.46 6.85 -3.31
N ASN A 54 2.44 6.08 -2.90
CA ASN A 54 1.11 6.13 -3.50
C ASN A 54 0.04 6.15 -2.40
N LEU A 55 -0.50 7.34 -2.14
CA LEU A 55 -1.48 7.58 -1.08
C LEU A 55 -2.88 7.03 -1.36
N ARG A 56 -3.21 6.69 -2.62
CA ARG A 56 -4.55 6.22 -3.00
C ARG A 56 -4.59 4.70 -3.12
N SER A 57 -3.58 4.13 -3.76
CA SER A 57 -3.55 2.72 -4.11
C SER A 57 -2.14 2.15 -3.99
N PRO A 58 -1.55 2.08 -2.78
CA PRO A 58 -0.23 1.52 -2.57
C PRO A 58 -0.19 0.00 -2.75
N ASP A 59 0.97 -0.56 -3.12
CA ASP A 59 1.21 -2.00 -3.10
C ASP A 59 1.29 -2.50 -1.64
N VAL A 60 1.86 -1.66 -0.75
CA VAL A 60 1.96 -1.92 0.69
C VAL A 60 1.43 -0.74 1.50
N ALA A 61 0.45 -0.98 2.36
CA ALA A 61 -0.03 0.00 3.34
C ALA A 61 0.50 -0.35 4.74
N VAL A 62 1.17 0.60 5.39
CA VAL A 62 1.51 0.54 6.81
C VAL A 62 0.41 1.29 7.57
N ILE A 63 -0.30 0.61 8.45
CA ILE A 63 -1.48 1.15 9.12
C ILE A 63 -1.22 1.14 10.63
N ALA A 64 -1.37 2.30 11.26
CA ALA A 64 -1.37 2.46 12.71
C ALA A 64 -2.80 2.75 13.20
N GLU A 65 -3.32 1.88 14.07
CA GLU A 65 -4.59 2.09 14.77
C GLU A 65 -4.29 2.52 16.21
N VAL A 66 -4.72 3.73 16.58
CA VAL A 66 -4.54 4.27 17.93
C VAL A 66 -5.83 4.13 18.71
N LEU A 67 -5.77 3.34 19.79
CA LEU A 67 -6.87 3.00 20.69
C LEU A 67 -6.48 3.41 22.12
N GLY A 68 -6.85 4.63 22.51
CA GLY A 68 -6.44 5.18 23.80
C GLY A 68 -4.91 5.27 23.92
N PRO A 69 -4.29 4.64 24.94
CA PRO A 69 -2.84 4.63 25.10
C PRO A 69 -2.12 3.61 24.20
N THR A 70 -2.85 2.74 23.50
CA THR A 70 -2.28 1.64 22.73
C THR A 70 -2.28 1.96 21.25
N THR A 71 -1.16 1.69 20.57
CA THR A 71 -1.08 1.75 19.11
C THR A 71 -0.76 0.36 18.56
N ALA A 72 -1.61 -0.15 17.67
CA ALA A 72 -1.35 -1.36 16.91
C ALA A 72 -0.86 -0.96 15.51
N VAL A 73 0.21 -1.61 15.04
CA VAL A 73 0.77 -1.36 13.70
C VAL A 73 0.69 -2.64 12.88
N GLY A 74 0.15 -2.51 11.67
CA GLY A 74 0.00 -3.60 10.72
C GLY A 74 0.53 -3.24 9.34
N VAL A 75 0.88 -4.28 8.56
CA VAL A 75 1.27 -4.15 7.16
C VAL A 75 0.26 -4.91 6.30
N ALA A 76 -0.45 -4.19 5.44
CA ALA A 76 -1.39 -4.75 4.49
C ALA A 76 -0.78 -4.70 3.08
N ARG A 77 -0.84 -5.82 2.37
CA ARG A 77 -0.32 -5.93 0.99
C ARG A 77 -1.49 -6.09 0.04
N ARG A 78 -1.46 -5.37 -1.09
CA ARG A 78 -2.41 -5.63 -2.18
C ARG A 78 -2.12 -7.01 -2.76
N LEU A 79 -3.06 -7.93 -2.62
CA LEU A 79 -3.06 -9.16 -3.40
C LEU A 79 -3.71 -8.82 -4.74
N TRP A 80 -2.91 -8.70 -5.79
CA TRP A 80 -3.44 -8.71 -7.15
C TRP A 80 -4.06 -10.10 -7.37
N HIS A 81 -5.39 -10.18 -7.42
CA HIS A 81 -6.02 -11.38 -7.97
C HIS A 81 -5.55 -11.49 -9.42
N GLU A 82 -5.01 -12.64 -9.81
CA GLU A 82 -4.62 -13.05 -11.18
C GLU A 82 -5.78 -13.03 -12.21
N ASN A 83 -6.85 -12.27 -11.96
CA ASN A 83 -8.07 -12.26 -12.77
C ASN A 83 -7.98 -11.35 -14.00
N GLU A 84 -7.03 -10.42 -14.09
CA GLU A 84 -6.89 -9.54 -15.26
C GLU A 84 -6.34 -10.25 -16.52
N VAL A 85 -5.73 -11.43 -16.37
CA VAL A 85 -5.16 -12.17 -17.53
C VAL A 85 -6.21 -13.06 -18.24
N ARG A 86 -7.41 -13.25 -17.66
CA ARG A 86 -8.45 -14.11 -18.26
C ARG A 86 -9.33 -13.37 -19.28
N GLU A 87 -9.66 -12.10 -19.07
CA GLU A 87 -10.60 -11.39 -19.96
C GLU A 87 -10.01 -11.08 -21.36
N GLU A 88 -8.71 -10.82 -21.50
CA GLU A 88 -8.10 -10.55 -22.82
C GLU A 88 -7.88 -11.78 -23.72
N LYS A 89 -8.04 -13.00 -23.19
CA LYS A 89 -7.85 -14.24 -23.97
C LYS A 89 -9.15 -14.78 -24.55
N GLU A 90 -10.31 -14.40 -24.02
CA GLU A 90 -11.59 -14.91 -24.48
C GLU A 90 -12.13 -14.12 -25.70
N ASP A 91 -11.89 -12.81 -25.75
CA ASP A 91 -12.32 -11.95 -26.87
C ASP A 91 -11.55 -12.15 -28.18
N ARG A 92 -10.38 -12.81 -28.13
CA ARG A 92 -9.55 -13.07 -29.32
C ARG A 92 -9.84 -14.40 -30.02
N ASN A 93 -10.82 -15.18 -29.55
CA ASN A 93 -11.13 -16.49 -30.11
C ASN A 93 -12.53 -16.58 -30.75
N ILE A 94 -12.95 -15.52 -31.44
CA ILE A 94 -14.15 -15.56 -32.30
C ILE A 94 -13.73 -16.11 -33.67
N PRO A 95 -14.10 -17.34 -34.06
CA PRO A 95 -13.83 -17.81 -35.42
C PRO A 95 -14.68 -17.02 -36.41
N LEU A 96 -14.01 -16.37 -37.37
CA LEU A 96 -14.62 -15.79 -38.56
C LEU A 96 -15.40 -16.90 -39.30
N ARG A 97 -16.73 -16.90 -39.16
CA ARG A 97 -17.61 -17.67 -40.04
C ARG A 97 -17.56 -17.02 -41.42
N VAL A 98 -16.84 -17.66 -42.34
CA VAL A 98 -16.95 -17.39 -43.78
C VAL A 98 -18.30 -17.95 -44.22
N SER A 99 -19.23 -17.08 -44.58
CA SER A 99 -20.44 -17.46 -45.31
C SER A 99 -20.16 -17.37 -46.81
N ALA A 100 -20.42 -18.47 -47.51
CA ALA A 100 -20.24 -18.70 -48.94
C ALA A 100 -21.22 -17.91 -49.82
#